data_AF-A0A257BAJ1-F1
#
_entry.id   AF-A0A257BAJ1-F1
#
_cell.length_a   1.000
_cell.length_b   1.000
_cell.length_c   1.000
_cell.angle_alpha   90.00
_cell.angle_beta   90.00
_cell.angle_gamma   90.00
#
_symmetry.space_group_name_H-M   'P 1'
#
loop_
_entity.id
_entity.type
_entity.pdbx_description
1 polymer ?
#
loop_
_entity_poly.entity_id
_entity_poly.type
_entity_poly.pdbx_seq_one_letter_code
_entity_poly.pdbx_strand_id
1 'polypeptide(L)'
;MTLVALLGLGPVAALPPATLASPTARHEGLNQQEGMNMGGNDPRKATTIQTTSAKLGGVADAVMVRYLNLPWGPQTFGYIENGGNQFYSLRTWPIAHLTLKTRAKFFGRDFEPGDYVLTLVPKGLAPRMGMQVRSFQPSGNGGTFLVPGNVFTETPNGPIVASRPVEFKPGAPQSDAMRISLTSKKNMVEMTINYGDRSFTETLTMVKVK
;
A
#
# COMPACT_ATOMS: atom_id res chain seq x y z
N MET A 1 -62.99 10.96 -11.91
CA MET A 1 -63.91 12.10 -11.78
C MET A 1 -64.46 12.11 -10.37
N THR A 2 -64.62 13.31 -9.80
CA THR A 2 -65.27 13.64 -8.50
C THR A 2 -64.43 13.38 -7.25
N LEU A 3 -64.30 14.23 -6.23
CA LEU A 3 -64.31 15.69 -5.99
C LEU A 3 -63.96 15.82 -4.47
N VAL A 4 -62.91 16.56 -4.07
CA VAL A 4 -62.93 17.84 -3.29
C VAL A 4 -63.42 17.79 -1.83
N ALA A 5 -62.54 18.32 -0.95
CA ALA A 5 -62.77 19.34 0.12
C ALA A 5 -62.05 18.96 1.43
N LEU A 6 -61.57 19.85 2.31
CA LEU A 6 -61.01 21.22 2.32
C LEU A 6 -60.78 21.50 3.84
N LEU A 7 -59.75 22.31 4.15
CA LEU A 7 -59.67 23.26 5.29
C LEU A 7 -59.16 22.84 6.67
N GLY A 8 -58.20 23.64 7.15
CA GLY A 8 -57.79 23.81 8.54
C GLY A 8 -56.62 24.78 8.72
N LEU A 9 -56.87 26.09 8.61
CA LEU A 9 -56.03 27.23 9.04
C LEU A 9 -55.76 27.14 10.57
N GLY A 10 -54.72 27.68 11.20
CA GLY A 10 -53.85 28.81 10.87
C GLY A 10 -52.70 28.99 11.92
N PRO A 11 -52.12 30.20 12.04
CA PRO A 11 -50.78 30.43 12.62
C PRO A 11 -50.80 30.94 14.08
N VAL A 12 -49.67 30.85 14.77
CA VAL A 12 -49.39 31.60 16.02
C VAL A 12 -48.11 32.41 15.85
N ALA A 13 -48.22 33.71 16.13
CA ALA A 13 -47.18 34.72 16.03
C ALA A 13 -46.37 34.89 17.34
N ALA A 14 -45.26 35.61 17.20
CA ALA A 14 -44.14 35.88 18.10
C ALA A 14 -44.43 36.69 19.39
N LEU A 15 -43.43 36.79 20.30
CA LEU A 15 -42.81 38.04 20.81
C LEU A 15 -41.56 37.73 21.73
N PRO A 16 -40.62 38.69 21.98
CA PRO A 16 -39.24 38.53 22.51
C PRO A 16 -39.03 39.19 23.92
N PRO A 17 -37.83 39.74 24.29
CA PRO A 17 -36.61 39.13 24.84
C PRO A 17 -36.32 39.55 26.31
N ALA A 18 -35.31 38.98 26.98
CA ALA A 18 -34.74 39.56 28.21
C ALA A 18 -33.23 39.27 28.37
N THR A 19 -32.47 40.35 28.49
CA THR A 19 -31.02 40.42 28.74
C THR A 19 -30.78 40.82 30.20
N LEU A 20 -30.04 40.04 30.97
CA LEU A 20 -29.38 40.39 32.25
C LEU A 20 -28.31 39.31 32.53
N ALA A 21 -27.13 39.51 33.10
CA ALA A 21 -26.19 40.59 33.30
C ALA A 21 -24.89 39.89 33.77
N SER A 22 -23.71 40.32 33.35
CA SER A 22 -22.44 39.87 33.94
C SER A 22 -22.06 40.73 35.16
N PRO A 23 -21.36 40.18 36.15
CA PRO A 23 -20.09 40.81 36.52
C PRO A 23 -18.94 39.82 36.79
N THR A 24 -17.82 40.20 36.18
CA THR A 24 -16.38 39.98 36.43
C THR A 24 -15.93 39.26 37.71
N ALA A 25 -15.13 38.20 37.54
CA ALA A 25 -13.93 37.98 38.35
C ALA A 25 -12.72 37.83 37.39
N ARG A 26 -11.71 38.68 37.60
CA ARG A 26 -10.41 38.74 36.93
C ARG A 26 -9.38 37.87 37.66
N HIS A 27 -8.25 37.68 36.98
CA HIS A 27 -6.99 37.01 37.35
C HIS A 27 -7.01 35.50 37.06
N GLU A 28 -6.05 34.88 36.40
CA GLU A 28 -4.74 35.26 35.86
C GLU A 28 -4.22 34.02 35.11
N GLY A 29 -3.35 34.18 34.12
CA GLY A 29 -2.57 33.05 33.59
C GLY A 29 -3.13 32.37 32.35
N LEU A 30 -2.91 33.02 31.21
CA LEU A 30 -2.50 32.33 29.99
C LEU A 30 -1.37 31.34 30.32
N ASN A 31 -1.63 30.04 30.14
CA ASN A 31 -0.73 29.05 29.54
C ASN A 31 -1.11 27.65 30.02
N GLN A 32 -1.97 27.00 29.26
CA GLN A 32 -1.86 25.57 28.99
C GLN A 32 -2.57 25.29 27.65
N GLN A 33 -2.00 25.87 26.59
CA GLN A 33 -1.85 25.08 25.38
C GLN A 33 -0.93 23.91 25.76
N GLU A 34 -1.51 22.83 26.29
CA GLU A 34 -0.95 21.52 26.03
C GLU A 34 -1.21 21.27 24.55
N GLY A 35 -0.33 21.86 23.73
CA GLY A 35 -0.08 21.35 22.40
C GLY A 35 0.31 19.89 22.60
N MET A 36 -0.64 19.00 22.35
CA MET A 36 -0.32 17.66 21.90
C MET A 36 0.56 17.87 20.66
N ASN A 37 1.86 17.80 20.90
CA ASN A 37 2.90 17.85 19.90
C ASN A 37 2.69 16.64 18.97
N MET A 38 1.78 16.78 17.99
CA MET A 38 1.61 15.89 16.84
C MET A 38 2.76 16.08 15.84
N GLY A 39 3.98 16.24 16.36
CA GLY A 39 5.22 16.53 15.66
C GLY A 39 6.35 15.55 16.01
N GLY A 40 6.03 14.39 16.59
CA GLY A 40 7.00 13.29 16.72
C GLY A 40 6.96 12.41 15.48
N ASN A 41 8.09 12.32 14.76
CA ASN A 41 8.37 11.44 13.61
C ASN A 41 7.47 10.19 13.52
N ASP A 42 6.34 10.27 12.82
CA ASP A 42 5.59 9.07 12.44
C ASP A 42 6.41 8.35 11.36
N PRO A 43 7.02 7.18 11.64
CA PRO A 43 7.88 6.49 10.67
C PRO A 43 7.12 6.11 9.38
N ARG A 44 5.79 6.03 9.42
CA ARG A 44 4.95 5.78 8.23
C ARG A 44 5.01 6.96 7.27
N LYS A 45 5.07 8.19 7.79
CA LYS A 45 5.21 9.43 7.01
C LYS A 45 6.62 9.64 6.44
N ALA A 46 7.61 8.91 6.96
CA ALA A 46 8.98 8.90 6.47
C ALA A 46 9.23 7.88 5.34
N THR A 47 8.19 7.18 4.87
CA THR A 47 8.35 6.21 3.77
C THR A 47 8.63 6.91 2.45
N THR A 48 9.64 6.42 1.73
CA THR A 48 10.12 6.93 0.46
C THR A 48 10.06 5.83 -0.60
N ILE A 49 9.95 6.24 -1.86
CA ILE A 49 10.03 5.30 -2.98
C ILE A 49 11.49 4.95 -3.21
N GLN A 50 11.80 3.67 -3.04
CA GLN A 50 13.05 3.04 -3.42
C GLN A 50 12.94 2.52 -4.85
N THR A 51 14.04 2.53 -5.60
CA THR A 51 14.11 1.99 -6.96
C THR A 51 15.33 1.10 -7.09
N THR A 52 15.16 -0.07 -7.69
CA THR A 52 16.24 -0.97 -8.07
C THR A 52 15.99 -1.47 -9.49
N SER A 53 17.06 -1.66 -10.26
CA SER A 53 16.98 -2.22 -11.60
C SER A 53 18.04 -3.29 -11.81
N ALA A 54 17.77 -4.19 -12.75
CA ALA A 54 18.65 -5.28 -13.12
C ALA A 54 18.61 -5.55 -14.61
N LYS A 55 19.74 -6.04 -15.11
CA LYS A 55 19.88 -6.53 -16.49
C LYS A 55 19.25 -7.92 -16.59
N LEU A 56 18.53 -8.18 -17.67
CA LEU A 56 18.04 -9.52 -18.01
C LEU A 56 18.47 -9.86 -19.44
N GLY A 57 19.34 -10.85 -19.59
CA GLY A 57 19.94 -11.16 -20.89
C GLY A 57 20.87 -10.03 -21.37
N GLY A 58 20.57 -9.51 -22.55
CA GLY A 58 21.27 -8.36 -23.15
C GLY A 58 20.65 -7.00 -22.81
N VAL A 59 19.48 -6.96 -22.17
CA VAL A 59 18.68 -5.73 -22.01
C VAL A 59 19.02 -5.05 -20.68
N ALA A 60 19.46 -3.79 -20.74
CA ALA A 60 19.73 -2.96 -19.56
C ALA A 60 18.42 -2.48 -18.91
N ASP A 61 18.40 -2.44 -17.57
CA ASP A 61 17.22 -2.12 -16.75
C ASP A 61 15.95 -2.86 -17.21
N ALA A 62 16.12 -4.13 -17.60
CA ALA A 62 15.05 -4.95 -18.13
C ALA A 62 14.01 -5.30 -17.07
N VAL A 63 14.44 -5.38 -15.82
CA VAL A 63 13.61 -5.53 -14.64
C VAL A 63 13.86 -4.32 -13.76
N MET A 64 12.82 -3.53 -13.50
CA MET A 64 12.88 -2.41 -12.58
C MET A 64 11.80 -2.59 -11.52
N VAL A 65 12.14 -2.36 -10.26
CA VAL A 65 11.20 -2.43 -9.15
C VAL A 65 11.25 -1.12 -8.38
N ARG A 66 10.09 -0.47 -8.24
CA ARG A 66 9.86 0.67 -7.36
C ARG A 66 9.00 0.19 -6.19
N TYR A 67 9.35 0.55 -4.96
CA TYR A 67 8.63 0.11 -3.76
C TYR A 67 8.75 1.15 -2.63
N LEU A 68 7.83 1.13 -1.68
CA LEU A 68 7.97 1.92 -0.46
C LEU A 68 8.83 1.14 0.55
N ASN A 69 9.77 1.80 1.23
CA ASN A 69 10.51 1.20 2.35
C ASN A 69 9.62 1.10 3.61
N LEU A 70 8.60 0.25 3.55
CA LEU A 70 7.60 0.11 4.61
C LEU A 70 8.26 -0.29 5.94
N PRO A 71 8.03 0.42 7.06
CA PRO A 71 8.64 0.12 8.36
C PRO A 71 7.93 -1.04 9.05
N TRP A 72 7.73 -2.14 8.33
CA TRP A 72 7.05 -3.32 8.84
C TRP A 72 8.06 -4.19 9.59
N GLY A 73 8.05 -4.05 10.92
CA GLY A 73 8.73 -4.98 11.81
C GLY A 73 8.06 -6.36 11.85
N PRO A 74 8.69 -7.35 12.51
CA PRO A 74 8.21 -8.73 12.58
C PRO A 74 6.76 -8.87 13.05
N GLN A 75 6.30 -8.03 13.99
CA GLN A 75 4.92 -8.06 14.47
C GLN A 75 3.91 -7.69 13.39
N THR A 76 4.14 -6.58 12.67
CA THR A 76 3.23 -6.10 11.61
C THR A 76 3.13 -7.14 10.51
N PHE A 77 4.26 -7.70 10.08
CA PHE A 77 4.27 -8.73 9.05
C PHE A 77 3.69 -10.05 9.57
N GLY A 78 3.86 -10.37 10.85
CA GLY A 78 3.25 -11.53 11.49
C GLY A 78 1.72 -11.55 11.37
N TYR A 79 1.05 -10.39 11.34
CA TYR A 79 -0.39 -10.32 11.04
C TYR A 79 -0.72 -10.69 9.59
N ILE A 80 0.17 -10.37 8.64
CA ILE A 80 0.01 -10.71 7.22
C ILE A 80 0.19 -12.23 7.04
N GLU A 81 1.22 -12.80 7.65
CA GLU A 81 1.56 -14.23 7.55
C GLU A 81 0.55 -15.13 8.25
N ASN A 82 0.23 -14.82 9.51
CA ASN A 82 -0.58 -15.68 10.35
C ASN A 82 -2.08 -15.44 10.16
N GLY A 83 -2.46 -14.28 9.63
CA GLY A 83 -3.85 -13.87 9.50
C GLY A 83 -4.44 -13.40 10.83
N GLY A 84 -5.76 -13.51 10.95
CA GLY A 84 -6.55 -13.05 12.10
C GLY A 84 -7.42 -11.84 11.76
N ASN A 85 -7.97 -11.21 12.80
CA ASN A 85 -8.94 -10.11 12.67
C ASN A 85 -8.27 -8.72 12.79
N GLN A 86 -6.94 -8.67 12.67
CA GLN A 86 -6.18 -7.43 12.78
C GLN A 86 -6.17 -6.70 11.43
N PHE A 87 -6.06 -5.37 11.47
CA PHE A 87 -6.13 -4.52 10.28
C PHE A 87 -5.21 -4.98 9.12
N TYR A 88 -3.98 -5.40 9.44
CA TYR A 88 -3.01 -5.88 8.45
C TYR A 88 -3.36 -7.22 7.79
N SER A 89 -4.25 -8.00 8.41
CA SER A 89 -4.69 -9.31 7.94
C SER A 89 -5.92 -9.24 7.02
N LEU A 90 -6.63 -8.11 6.99
CA LEU A 90 -7.97 -7.99 6.40
C LEU A 90 -8.00 -7.23 5.06
N ARG A 91 -6.84 -6.84 4.53
CA ARG A 91 -6.73 -6.19 3.22
C ARG A 91 -5.51 -6.67 2.45
N THR A 92 -5.55 -6.54 1.13
CA THR A 92 -4.38 -6.75 0.29
C THR A 92 -3.43 -5.55 0.36
N TRP A 93 -2.14 -5.81 0.14
CA TRP A 93 -1.08 -4.84 0.29
C TRP A 93 -0.25 -4.72 -1.00
N PRO A 94 -0.44 -3.66 -1.81
CA PRO A 94 0.39 -3.44 -2.99
C PRO A 94 1.76 -2.92 -2.55
N ILE A 95 2.77 -3.79 -2.63
CA ILE A 95 4.10 -3.53 -2.06
C ILE A 95 5.10 -2.98 -3.08
N ALA A 96 4.90 -3.24 -4.37
CA ALA A 96 5.85 -2.83 -5.39
C ALA A 96 5.21 -2.65 -6.76
N HIS A 97 5.80 -1.74 -7.53
CA HIS A 97 5.62 -1.57 -8.96
C HIS A 97 6.81 -2.25 -9.66
N LEU A 98 6.53 -3.31 -10.41
CA LEU A 98 7.46 -4.02 -11.28
C LEU A 98 7.27 -3.57 -12.73
N THR A 99 8.30 -3.04 -13.37
CA THR A 99 8.33 -2.74 -14.81
C THR A 99 9.23 -3.76 -15.52
N LEU A 100 8.73 -4.33 -16.61
CA LEU A 100 9.46 -5.24 -17.50
C LEU A 100 9.66 -4.60 -18.87
N LYS A 101 10.91 -4.53 -19.36
CA LYS A 101 11.22 -4.07 -20.73
C LYS A 101 11.34 -5.21 -21.74
N THR A 102 11.30 -6.45 -21.29
CA THR A 102 11.42 -7.65 -22.14
C THR A 102 10.55 -8.77 -21.59
N ARG A 103 10.22 -9.75 -22.43
CA ARG A 103 9.44 -10.92 -22.00
C ARG A 103 10.22 -11.71 -20.96
N ALA A 104 9.55 -12.05 -19.87
CA ALA A 104 10.14 -12.81 -18.78
C ALA A 104 9.16 -13.85 -18.25
N LYS A 105 9.68 -15.01 -17.83
CA LYS A 105 8.95 -15.96 -17.02
C LYS A 105 9.10 -15.56 -15.57
N PHE A 106 7.98 -15.34 -14.89
CA PHE A 106 7.90 -14.94 -13.49
C PHE A 106 6.71 -15.65 -12.85
N PHE A 107 6.82 -16.13 -11.61
CA PHE A 107 5.72 -16.88 -10.97
C PHE A 107 5.23 -18.08 -11.82
N GLY A 108 6.15 -18.71 -12.57
CA GLY A 108 5.85 -19.83 -13.46
C GLY A 108 5.07 -19.50 -14.74
N ARG A 109 4.71 -18.23 -14.99
CA ARG A 109 3.98 -17.77 -16.17
C ARG A 109 4.84 -16.84 -17.02
N ASP A 110 4.52 -16.73 -18.30
CA ASP A 110 5.18 -15.79 -19.21
C ASP A 110 4.50 -14.41 -19.08
N PHE A 111 5.31 -13.38 -18.96
CA PHE A 111 4.91 -11.99 -18.82
C PHE A 111 5.40 -11.20 -20.02
N GLU A 112 4.52 -10.37 -20.56
CA GLU A 112 4.86 -9.39 -21.60
C GLU A 112 5.61 -8.19 -20.99
N PRO A 113 6.36 -7.42 -21.79
CA PRO A 113 6.83 -6.10 -21.37
C PRO A 113 5.65 -5.24 -20.91
N GLY A 114 5.83 -4.51 -19.81
CA GLY A 114 4.78 -3.68 -19.22
C GLY A 114 4.95 -3.47 -17.72
N ASP A 115 3.92 -2.90 -17.11
CA ASP A 115 3.90 -2.52 -15.71
C ASP A 115 2.96 -3.40 -14.88
N TYR A 116 3.46 -3.80 -13.72
CA TYR A 116 2.84 -4.78 -12.84
C TYR A 116 2.86 -4.33 -11.38
N VAL A 117 1.82 -4.68 -10.65
CA VAL A 117 1.72 -4.50 -9.20
C VAL A 117 2.01 -5.82 -8.53
N LEU A 118 2.95 -5.84 -7.59
CA LEU A 118 3.14 -6.95 -6.66
C LEU A 118 2.30 -6.67 -5.42
N THR A 119 1.38 -7.57 -5.11
CA THR A 119 0.44 -7.42 -4.00
C THR A 119 0.56 -8.62 -3.06
N LEU A 120 0.83 -8.38 -1.78
CA LEU A 120 0.70 -9.40 -0.75
C LEU A 120 -0.77 -9.60 -0.40
N VAL A 121 -1.17 -10.86 -0.31
CA VAL A 121 -2.49 -11.30 0.12
C VAL A 121 -2.31 -11.98 1.48
N PRO A 122 -2.76 -11.37 2.59
CA PRO A 122 -2.67 -11.98 3.90
C PRO A 122 -3.41 -13.31 3.99
N LYS A 123 -3.00 -14.16 4.94
CA LYS A 123 -3.72 -15.40 5.29
C LYS A 123 -5.12 -15.14 5.86
N GLY A 124 -5.41 -13.93 6.34
CA GLY A 124 -6.78 -13.54 6.73
C GLY A 124 -7.76 -13.50 5.55
N LEU A 125 -7.26 -13.39 4.31
CA LEU A 125 -8.06 -13.33 3.08
C LEU A 125 -7.95 -14.60 2.21
N ALA A 126 -7.07 -15.54 2.56
CA ALA A 126 -6.79 -16.72 1.76
C ALA A 126 -6.26 -17.88 2.62
N PRO A 127 -6.38 -19.15 2.20
CA PRO A 127 -5.91 -20.30 3.00
C PRO A 127 -4.43 -20.24 3.41
N ARG A 128 -3.61 -19.54 2.62
CA ARG A 128 -2.20 -19.23 2.88
C ARG A 128 -1.92 -17.79 2.48
N MET A 129 -0.92 -17.18 3.11
CA MET A 129 -0.36 -15.95 2.59
C MET A 129 0.08 -16.17 1.14
N GLY A 130 -0.24 -15.21 0.28
CA GLY A 130 0.03 -15.29 -1.15
C GLY A 130 0.57 -14.00 -1.71
N MET A 131 1.04 -14.07 -2.94
CA MET A 131 1.33 -12.90 -3.74
C MET A 131 0.52 -12.96 -5.03
N GLN A 132 -0.06 -11.81 -5.37
CA GLN A 132 -0.74 -11.57 -6.64
C GLN A 132 0.10 -10.61 -7.46
N VAL A 133 0.10 -10.85 -8.76
CA VAL A 133 0.68 -9.95 -9.75
C VAL A 133 -0.44 -9.46 -10.65
N ARG A 134 -0.61 -8.15 -10.72
CA ARG A 134 -1.65 -7.50 -11.52
C ARG A 134 -0.99 -6.62 -12.58
N SER A 135 -1.38 -6.76 -13.85
CA SER A 135 -0.96 -5.78 -14.85
C SER A 135 -1.75 -4.49 -14.66
N PHE A 136 -1.12 -3.34 -14.81
CA PHE A 136 -1.82 -2.06 -14.74
C PHE A 136 -1.19 -1.06 -15.72
N GLN A 137 -1.94 -0.01 -16.04
CA GLN A 137 -1.42 1.11 -16.82
C GLN A 137 -1.10 2.26 -15.87
N PRO A 138 0.16 2.71 -15.76
CA PRO A 138 0.49 3.89 -14.97
C PRO A 138 -0.16 5.15 -15.53
N SER A 139 -0.52 6.10 -14.66
CA SER A 139 -0.93 7.43 -15.09
C SER A 139 0.28 8.21 -15.60
N GLY A 140 0.27 8.56 -16.89
CA GLY A 140 1.36 9.30 -17.54
C GLY A 140 2.64 8.48 -17.78
N ASN A 141 3.63 9.11 -18.40
CA ASN A 141 4.91 8.46 -18.72
C ASN A 141 5.73 8.21 -17.44
N GLY A 142 5.92 6.94 -17.07
CA GLY A 142 6.74 6.54 -15.93
C GLY A 142 6.10 6.78 -14.56
N GLY A 143 4.77 6.97 -14.53
CA GLY A 143 4.00 7.09 -13.30
C GLY A 143 4.12 5.85 -12.41
N THR A 144 3.76 6.01 -11.14
CA THR A 144 3.66 4.88 -10.20
C THR A 144 2.45 5.11 -9.31
N PHE A 145 1.82 4.02 -8.89
CA PHE A 145 0.72 4.09 -7.94
C PHE A 145 1.19 4.38 -6.51
N LEU A 146 2.48 4.16 -6.23
CA LEU A 146 3.09 4.39 -4.93
C LEU A 146 3.14 5.88 -4.60
N VAL A 147 2.69 6.24 -3.40
CA VAL A 147 2.74 7.61 -2.89
C VAL A 147 3.67 7.66 -1.68
N PRO A 148 4.76 8.47 -1.71
CA PRO A 148 5.64 8.65 -0.55
C PRO A 148 4.86 9.08 0.69
N GLY A 149 5.22 8.57 1.86
CA GLY A 149 4.53 8.83 3.13
C GLY A 149 3.16 8.16 3.26
N ASN A 150 2.68 7.44 2.23
CA ASN A 150 1.38 6.76 2.25
C ASN A 150 1.52 5.24 2.14
N VAL A 151 1.60 4.61 3.30
CA VAL A 151 1.65 3.14 3.44
C VAL A 151 0.32 2.44 3.09
N PHE A 152 -0.77 3.19 2.88
CA PHE A 152 -2.11 2.65 2.60
C PHE A 152 -2.53 2.77 1.14
N THR A 153 -1.56 3.04 0.26
CA THR A 153 -1.74 3.14 -1.18
C THR A 153 -2.73 2.08 -1.71
N GLU A 154 -3.70 2.53 -2.51
CA GLU A 154 -4.69 1.64 -3.11
C GLU A 154 -4.05 0.75 -4.17
N THR A 155 -4.59 -0.46 -4.34
CA THR A 155 -4.12 -1.36 -5.40
C THR A 155 -4.71 -0.87 -6.73
N PRO A 156 -3.88 -0.59 -7.75
CA PRO A 156 -4.38 -0.23 -9.07
C PRO A 156 -5.37 -1.25 -9.65
N ASN A 157 -6.31 -0.75 -10.44
CA ASN A 157 -7.20 -1.61 -11.24
C ASN A 157 -6.41 -2.32 -12.35
N GLY A 158 -6.94 -3.47 -12.80
CA GLY A 158 -6.35 -4.28 -13.86
C GLY A 158 -6.51 -5.78 -13.61
N PRO A 159 -6.22 -6.67 -14.57
CA PRO A 159 -6.38 -8.11 -14.38
C PRO A 159 -5.25 -8.71 -13.53
N ILE A 160 -5.60 -9.67 -12.66
CA ILE A 160 -4.60 -10.51 -11.98
C ILE A 160 -4.04 -11.47 -13.03
N VAL A 161 -2.75 -11.36 -13.32
CA VAL A 161 -2.05 -12.17 -14.34
C VAL A 161 -1.31 -13.36 -13.74
N ALA A 162 -0.98 -13.30 -12.46
CA ALA A 162 -0.47 -14.44 -11.70
C ALA A 162 -0.87 -14.35 -10.22
N SER A 163 -1.00 -15.50 -9.57
CA SER A 163 -1.17 -15.59 -8.13
C SER A 163 -0.68 -16.94 -7.64
N ARG A 164 -0.01 -16.97 -6.49
CA ARG A 164 0.32 -18.21 -5.78
C ARG A 164 0.57 -17.96 -4.29
N PRO A 165 0.50 -19.00 -3.45
CA PRO A 165 1.01 -18.96 -2.09
C PRO A 165 2.51 -18.61 -2.07
N VAL A 166 2.91 -17.79 -1.10
CA VAL A 166 4.32 -17.44 -0.85
C VAL A 166 4.65 -17.63 0.63
N GLU A 167 5.90 -17.95 0.91
CA GLU A 167 6.41 -18.13 2.26
C GLU A 167 7.69 -17.32 2.39
N PHE A 168 7.79 -16.55 3.48
CA PHE A 168 8.99 -15.81 3.79
C PHE A 168 9.75 -16.55 4.90
N LYS A 169 10.96 -16.98 4.55
CA LYS A 169 11.77 -17.83 5.42
C LYS A 169 12.58 -16.98 6.40
N PRO A 170 12.70 -17.40 7.66
CA PRO A 170 13.59 -16.73 8.62
C PRO A 170 15.07 -16.95 8.25
N GLY A 171 15.96 -16.12 8.81
CA GLY A 171 17.40 -16.23 8.67
C GLY A 171 18.03 -15.24 7.68
N ALA A 172 17.27 -14.27 7.18
CA ALA A 172 17.83 -13.14 6.45
C ALA A 172 18.48 -12.14 7.43
N PRO A 173 19.45 -11.32 6.99
CA PRO A 173 19.93 -10.19 7.79
C PRO A 173 18.77 -9.30 8.24
N GLN A 174 18.80 -8.87 9.50
CA GLN A 174 17.78 -8.00 10.08
C GLN A 174 17.65 -6.71 9.26
N SER A 175 16.42 -6.34 8.91
CA SER A 175 16.10 -5.10 8.21
C SER A 175 15.01 -4.31 8.92
N ASP A 176 15.27 -3.03 9.14
CA ASP A 176 14.35 -2.10 9.81
C ASP A 176 13.15 -1.69 8.94
N ALA A 177 13.25 -1.91 7.63
CA ALA A 177 12.21 -1.61 6.66
C ALA A 177 12.21 -2.63 5.52
N MET A 178 11.09 -2.77 4.82
CA MET A 178 11.01 -3.63 3.65
C MET A 178 12.04 -3.20 2.61
N ARG A 179 12.82 -4.17 2.12
CA ARG A 179 13.81 -4.01 1.06
C ARG A 179 13.52 -4.98 -0.07
N ILE A 180 13.60 -4.50 -1.30
CA ILE A 180 13.61 -5.34 -2.49
C ILE A 180 14.96 -5.15 -3.19
N SER A 181 15.63 -6.25 -3.47
CA SER A 181 16.89 -6.30 -4.20
C SER A 181 16.76 -7.16 -5.46
N LEU A 182 17.51 -6.78 -6.49
CA LEU A 182 17.61 -7.52 -7.73
C LEU A 182 19.06 -7.93 -7.97
N THR A 183 19.29 -9.22 -8.19
CA THR A 183 20.61 -9.75 -8.54
C THR A 183 20.57 -10.27 -9.96
N SER A 184 21.34 -9.61 -10.85
CA SER A 184 21.42 -10.00 -12.26
C SER A 184 22.28 -11.27 -12.43
N LYS A 185 21.76 -12.23 -13.18
CA LYS A 185 22.45 -13.40 -13.71
C LYS A 185 22.24 -13.41 -15.24
N LYS A 186 23.04 -14.18 -16.00
CA LYS A 186 23.09 -14.09 -17.48
C LYS A 186 21.72 -13.93 -18.15
N ASN A 187 20.80 -14.87 -17.91
CA ASN A 187 19.43 -14.86 -18.46
C ASN A 187 18.36 -14.86 -17.37
N MET A 188 18.72 -14.45 -16.16
CA MET A 188 17.83 -14.51 -15.00
C MET A 188 18.06 -13.31 -14.10
N VAL A 189 17.03 -12.84 -13.43
CA VAL A 189 17.13 -11.89 -12.32
C VAL A 189 16.52 -12.54 -11.10
N GLU A 190 17.27 -12.58 -10.02
CA GLU A 190 16.78 -13.02 -8.72
C GLU A 190 16.27 -11.81 -7.95
N MET A 191 14.96 -11.77 -7.70
CA MET A 191 14.31 -10.75 -6.90
C MET A 191 14.15 -11.27 -5.48
N THR A 192 14.72 -10.57 -4.51
CA THR A 192 14.56 -10.88 -3.09
C THR A 192 13.81 -9.77 -2.39
N ILE A 193 12.73 -10.13 -1.71
CA ILE A 193 11.98 -9.25 -0.81
C ILE A 193 12.37 -9.64 0.61
N ASN A 194 12.86 -8.66 1.38
CA ASN A 194 13.30 -8.84 2.75
C ASN A 194 12.55 -7.85 3.66
N TYR A 195 12.18 -8.33 4.85
CA TYR A 195 11.63 -7.52 5.94
C TYR A 195 12.06 -8.19 7.25
N GLY A 196 12.41 -7.42 8.29
CA GLY A 196 12.93 -8.01 9.53
C GLY A 196 14.04 -9.03 9.24
N ASP A 197 13.93 -10.22 9.82
CA ASP A 197 14.82 -11.38 9.62
C ASP A 197 14.32 -12.36 8.55
N ARG A 198 13.34 -11.95 7.75
CA ARG A 198 12.61 -12.81 6.82
C ARG A 198 12.89 -12.45 5.38
N SER A 199 12.88 -13.45 4.49
CA SER A 199 13.02 -13.20 3.05
C SER A 199 12.22 -14.16 2.18
N PHE A 200 11.81 -13.65 1.03
CA PHE A 200 11.24 -14.41 -0.07
C PHE A 200 12.01 -14.09 -1.33
N THR A 201 12.36 -15.12 -2.09
CA THR A 201 13.11 -14.98 -3.33
C THR A 201 12.33 -15.59 -4.48
N GLU A 202 12.26 -14.86 -5.59
CA GLU A 202 11.67 -15.31 -6.83
C GLU A 202 12.57 -15.01 -8.03
N THR A 203 12.57 -15.88 -9.02
CA THR A 203 13.37 -15.71 -10.24
C THR A 203 12.53 -15.23 -11.41
N LEU A 204 13.02 -14.20 -12.10
CA LEU A 204 12.57 -13.78 -13.42
C LEU A 204 13.54 -14.36 -14.45
N THR A 205 13.06 -15.13 -15.43
CA THR A 205 13.91 -15.73 -16.47
C THR A 205 13.57 -15.15 -17.83
N MET A 206 14.57 -14.81 -18.63
CA MET A 206 14.35 -14.29 -19.98
C MET A 206 13.62 -15.32 -20.85
N VAL A 207 12.53 -14.92 -21.49
CA VAL A 207 11.87 -15.73 -22.52
C VAL A 207 12.49 -15.38 -23.86
N LYS A 208 13.12 -16.35 -24.53
CA LYS A 208 13.65 -16.15 -25.87
C LYS A 208 12.50 -15.99 -26.86
N VAL A 209 12.53 -14.92 -27.65
CA VAL A 209 11.67 -14.81 -28.83
C VAL A 209 12.19 -15.83 -29.85
N LYS A 210 11.31 -16.71 -30.32
CA LYS A 210 11.63 -17.68 -31.38
C LYS A 210 11.70 -16.99 -32.73
#